data_AF-A0AAV0ST26-F1
#
_entry.id   AF-A0AAV0ST26-F1
#
_cell.length_a   1.000
_cell.length_b   1.000
_cell.length_c   1.000
_cell.angle_alpha   90.00
_cell.angle_beta   90.00
_cell.angle_gamma   90.00
#
_symmetry.space_group_name_H-M   'P 1'
#
loop_
_entity.id
_entity.type
_entity.pdbx_description
1 polymer ?
#
loop_
_entity_poly.entity_id
_entity_poly.type
_entity_poly.pdbx_seq_one_letter_code
_entity_poly.pdbx_strand_id
1 'polypeptide(L)' 'MIDAPLTANDFYDAIKHTSRGKSPGPDGLPAEYYQLFPSQWALVMELVYAAQFRKGRMSKFQRRAYLSLLLR' A
#
# COMPACT_ATOMS: atom_id res chain seq x y z
N MET A 1 5.37 -12.46 -9.30
CA MET A 1 4.33 -13.39 -8.81
C MET A 1 3.60 -12.69 -7.67
N ILE A 2 2.42 -12.12 -7.92
CA ILE A 2 1.48 -11.63 -6.88
C ILE A 2 0.17 -12.35 -7.18
N ASP A 3 0.17 -13.67 -7.00
CA ASP A 3 -1.02 -14.49 -7.25
C ASP A 3 -1.87 -14.65 -5.98
N ALA A 4 -1.36 -14.22 -4.83
CA ALA A 4 -2.08 -14.16 -3.56
C ALA A 4 -2.45 -12.71 -3.21
N PRO A 5 -3.67 -12.47 -2.68
CA PRO A 5 -4.06 -11.15 -2.19
C PRO A 5 -3.22 -10.75 -0.97
N LEU A 6 -2.86 -9.47 -0.90
CA LEU A 6 -2.17 -8.89 0.26
C LEU A 6 -3.06 -8.95 1.50
N THR A 7 -2.45 -9.29 2.62
CA THR A 7 -3.07 -9.39 3.95
C THR A 7 -2.74 -8.20 4.82
N ALA A 8 -3.46 -8.03 5.94
CA ALA A 8 -3.11 -7.01 6.94
C ALA A 8 -1.67 -7.16 7.45
N ASN A 9 -1.13 -8.37 7.57
CA ASN A 9 0.25 -8.54 8.04
C ASN A 9 1.26 -7.96 7.04
N ASP A 10 1.03 -8.16 5.74
CA ASP A 10 1.87 -7.58 4.68
C ASP A 10 1.85 -6.04 4.73
N PHE A 11 0.66 -5.45 4.94
CA PHE A 11 0.53 -4.00 5.08
C PHE A 11 1.17 -3.48 6.36
N TYR A 12 1.03 -4.20 7.47
CA TYR A 12 1.65 -3.84 8.75
C TYR A 12 3.18 -3.77 8.61
N ASP A 13 3.78 -4.82 8.02
CA ASP A 13 5.21 -4.88 7.80
C ASP A 13 5.67 -3.76 6.86
N ALA A 14 4.91 -3.49 5.79
CA ALA A 14 5.20 -2.38 4.88
C ALA A 14 5.16 -1.01 5.59
N ILE A 15 4.13 -0.75 6.40
CA ILE A 15 3.98 0.52 7.13
C ILE A 15 5.17 0.71 8.10
N LYS A 16 5.55 -0.33 8.84
CA LYS A 16 6.65 -0.27 9.81
C LYS A 16 8.00 0.01 9.16
N HIS A 17 8.25 -0.55 7.98
CA HIS A 17 9.55 -0.44 7.30
C HIS A 17 9.61 0.71 6.28
N THR A 18 8.50 1.43 6.07
CA THR A 18 8.49 2.61 5.20
C THR A 18 9.42 3.69 5.76
N SER A 19 10.33 4.18 4.93
CA SER A 19 11.27 5.23 5.30
C SER A 19 10.55 6.54 5.64
N ARG A 20 10.95 7.15 6.75
CA ARG A 20 10.50 8.46 7.23
C ARG A 20 11.08 9.62 6.41
N GLY A 21 10.45 10.79 6.48
CA GLY A 21 10.92 12.02 5.86
C GLY A 21 10.90 12.02 4.33
N LYS A 22 10.16 11.10 3.70
CA LYS A 22 9.92 11.10 2.26
C LYS A 22 8.74 11.99 1.90
N SER A 23 8.73 12.48 0.67
CA SER A 23 7.60 13.23 0.14
C SER A 23 6.31 12.43 0.28
N PRO A 24 5.21 13.05 0.76
CA PRO A 24 3.92 12.38 0.90
C PRO A 24 3.41 11.77 -0.39
N GLY A 25 2.54 10.76 -0.25
CA GLY A 25 1.82 10.20 -1.37
C GLY A 25 0.80 11.19 -1.98
N PRO A 26 -0.01 10.74 -2.95
CA PRO A 26 -1.09 11.54 -3.53
C PRO A 26 -2.17 11.99 -2.53
N ASP A 27 -2.18 11.38 -1.35
CA ASP A 27 -3.04 11.70 -0.21
C ASP A 27 -2.51 12.89 0.62
N GLY A 28 -1.27 13.32 0.40
CA GLY A 28 -0.62 14.38 1.18
C GLY A 28 -0.20 13.96 2.59
N LEU A 29 -0.32 12.68 2.95
CA LEU A 29 -0.03 12.19 4.29
C LEU A 29 1.40 11.63 4.37
N PRO A 30 2.18 11.99 5.41
CA PRO A 30 3.53 11.47 5.60
C PRO A 30 3.49 10.02 6.10
N ALA A 31 4.57 9.26 5.88
CA ALA A 31 4.65 7.86 6.33
C ALA A 31 4.45 7.72 7.86
N GLU A 32 4.91 8.71 8.60
CA GLU A 32 4.81 8.84 10.05
C GLU A 32 3.37 8.82 10.53
N TYR A 33 2.43 9.37 9.76
CA TYR A 33 1.00 9.36 10.09
C TYR A 33 0.46 7.92 10.15
N TYR A 34 0.87 7.07 9.20
CA TYR A 34 0.50 5.65 9.17
C TYR A 34 1.20 4.86 10.28
N GLN A 35 2.41 5.25 10.65
CA GLN A 35 3.20 4.60 11.70
C GLN A 35 2.71 4.88 13.13
N LEU A 36 1.83 5.86 13.34
CA LEU A 36 1.18 6.10 14.64
C LEU A 36 0.28 4.92 15.06
N PHE A 37 -0.43 4.35 14.08
CA PHE A 37 -1.47 3.34 14.28
C PHE A 37 -1.36 2.22 13.23
N PRO A 38 -0.21 1.52 13.14
CA PRO A 38 0.12 0.64 12.02
C PRO A 38 -0.84 -0.54 11.91
N SER A 39 -1.31 -1.10 13.03
CA SER A 39 -2.27 -2.21 13.02
C SER A 39 -3.63 -1.79 12.48
N GLN A 40 -4.12 -0.60 12.85
CA GLN A 40 -5.41 -0.10 12.37
C GLN A 40 -5.35 0.24 10.88
N TRP A 41 -4.26 0.88 10.45
CA TRP A 41 -4.05 1.18 9.03
C TRP A 41 -3.91 -0.08 8.18
N ALA A 42 -3.21 -1.10 8.67
CA ALA A 42 -3.08 -2.38 7.98
C ALA A 42 -4.44 -3.03 7.69
N LEU A 43 -5.35 -3.06 8.68
CA LEU A 43 -6.71 -3.59 8.50
C LEU A 43 -7.53 -2.77 7.49
N VAL A 44 -7.45 -1.45 7.55
CA VAL A 44 -8.13 -0.56 6.60
C VAL A 44 -7.59 -0.80 5.18
N MET A 45 -6.27 -0.89 5.02
CA MET A 45 -5.64 -1.11 3.72
C MET A 45 -5.98 -2.47 3.13
N GLU A 46 -6.02 -3.53 3.93
CA GLU A 46 -6.48 -4.87 3.50
C GLU A 46 -7.93 -4.81 2.99
N LEU A 47 -8.83 -4.18 3.74
CA LEU A 47 -10.24 -4.07 3.37
C LEU A 47 -10.44 -3.31 2.06
N VAL A 48 -9.74 -2.18 1.90
CA VAL A 48 -9.78 -1.38 0.67
C VAL A 48 -9.15 -2.15 -0.49
N TYR A 49 -7.99 -2.78 -0.27
CA TYR A 49 -7.29 -3.58 -1.27
C TYR A 49 -8.19 -4.73 -1.75
N ALA A 50 -8.75 -5.53 -0.85
CA ALA A 50 -9.63 -6.64 -1.20
C ALA A 50 -10.87 -6.18 -1.98
N ALA A 51 -11.43 -5.02 -1.64
CA ALA A 51 -12.55 -4.43 -2.38
C ALA A 51 -12.17 -3.99 -3.81
N GLN A 52 -10.97 -3.45 -4.02
CA GLN A 52 -10.50 -3.06 -5.35
C GLN A 52 -10.00 -4.25 -6.18
N PHE A 53 -9.32 -5.20 -5.54
CA PHE A 53 -8.82 -6.42 -6.15
C PHE A 53 -9.96 -7.24 -6.76
N ARG A 54 -11.06 -7.45 -6.01
CA ARG A 54 -12.28 -8.12 -6.52
C ARG A 54 -12.92 -7.41 -7.71
N LYS A 55 -12.75 -6.09 -7.84
CA LYS A 55 -13.27 -5.30 -8.96
C LYS A 55 -12.34 -5.33 -10.19
N GLY A 56 -11.20 -6.00 -10.12
CA GLY A 56 -10.17 -5.97 -11.16
C GLY A 56 -9.57 -4.58 -11.39
N ARG A 57 -9.72 -3.65 -10.43
CA ARG A 57 -9.30 -2.25 -10.59
C ARG A 57 -7.97 -2.03 -9.89
N MET A 58 -6.89 -1.99 -10.67
CA MET A 58 -5.63 -1.39 -10.23
C MET A 58 -5.70 0.14 -10.38
N SER A 59 -5.33 0.87 -9.32
CA SER A 59 -5.21 2.32 -9.38
C SER A 59 -4.18 2.72 -10.46
N LYS A 60 -4.35 3.90 -11.09
CA LYS A 60 -3.37 4.38 -12.10
C LYS A 60 -1.96 4.46 -11.51
N PHE A 61 -1.84 4.70 -10.20
CA PHE A 61 -0.56 4.68 -9.47
C PHE A 61 0.02 3.28 -9.31
N GLN A 62 -0.81 2.28 -8.95
CA GLN A 62 -0.37 0.88 -8.89
C GLN A 62 0.11 0.39 -10.25
N ARG A 63 -0.58 0.75 -11.33
CA ARG A 63 -0.13 0.45 -12.71
C ARG A 63 1.22 1.09 -13.03
N ARG A 64 1.43 2.36 -12.66
CA ARG A 64 2.71 3.05 -12.90
C ARG A 64 3.83 2.47 -12.05
N ALA A 65 3.60 2.17 -10.78
CA ALA A 65 4.56 1.53 -9.90
C ALA A 65 4.95 0.13 -10.42
N TYR A 66 3.96 -0.65 -10.87
CA TYR A 66 4.18 -1.96 -11.49
C TYR A 66 4.97 -1.86 -12.79
N LEU A 67 4.65 -0.90 -13.67
CA LEU A 67 5.41 -0.64 -14.90
C LEU A 67 6.85 -0.22 -14.61
N SER A 68 7.07 0.63 -13.61
CA SER A 68 8.43 1.03 -13.20
C SER A 68 9.23 -0.10 -12.56
N LEU A 69 8.56 -1.10 -11.96
CA LEU A 69 9.19 -2.28 -11.39
C LEU A 69 9.53 -3.33 -12.47
N LEU A 70 8.70 -3.45 -13.51
CA LEU A 70 8.90 -4.34 -14.65
C LEU A 70 9.96 -3.86 -15.65
N LEU A 71 10.12 -2.54 -15.79
CA LEU A 71 11.08 -1.92 -16.71
C LEU A 71 12.46 -1.69 -16.07
N ARG A 72 12.77 -2.41 -14.99
CA ARG A 72 14.05 -2.32 -14.28
C ARG A 72 14.85 -3.61 -14.38
#